data_AF-B8PYI8-F1
#
_entry.id   AF-B8PYI8-F1
#
_cell.length_a   1.000
_cell.length_b   1.000
_cell.length_c   1.000
_cell.angle_alpha   90.00
_cell.angle_beta   90.00
_cell.angle_gamma   90.00
#
_symmetry.space_group_name_H-M   'P 1'
#
loop_
_entity.id
_entity.type
_entity.pdbx_description
1 polymer ?
#
loop_
_entity_poly.entity_id
_entity_poly.type
_entity_poly.pdbx_seq_one_letter_code
_entity_poly.pdbx_strand_id
1 'polypeptide(L)'
;MVYVLQGGECDSFYVVGSGEFEVLATQDEKNGEVPRVLQHYTADKLSSFGELALMYNKPLQASVRAVTNGILWELKREDFRNILMSEFTNLSSLKLLRSVDLLSRLTILQLSHIAELVSEVPFSDGQ
;
A
#
# COMPACT_ATOMS: atom_id res chain seq x y z
N MET A 1 -21.24 -6.23 11.11
CA MET A 1 -21.13 -6.75 9.72
C MET A 1 -19.68 -7.14 9.46
N VAL A 2 -19.45 -8.22 8.70
CA VAL A 2 -18.10 -8.61 8.25
C VAL A 2 -17.85 -7.92 6.91
N TYR A 3 -16.76 -7.17 6.80
CA TYR A 3 -16.44 -6.38 5.61
C TYR A 3 -15.55 -7.16 4.64
N VAL A 4 -14.69 -7.99 5.20
CA VAL A 4 -13.67 -8.72 4.46
C VAL A 4 -13.62 -10.14 5.02
N LEU A 5 -13.57 -11.13 4.14
CA LEU A 5 -13.56 -12.54 4.50
C LEU A 5 -12.22 -13.17 4.10
N GLN A 6 -11.64 -13.94 5.02
CA GLN A 6 -10.45 -14.75 4.76
C GLN A 6 -10.69 -15.68 3.58
N GLY A 7 -9.69 -15.82 2.72
CA GLY A 7 -9.76 -16.61 1.48
C GLY A 7 -10.44 -15.89 0.32
N GLY A 8 -11.09 -14.75 0.56
CA GLY A 8 -11.66 -13.90 -0.48
C GLY A 8 -10.58 -13.19 -1.31
N GLU A 9 -10.95 -12.81 -2.53
CA GLU A 9 -10.18 -11.85 -3.32
C GLU A 9 -10.42 -10.45 -2.76
N CYS A 10 -9.32 -9.70 -2.55
CA CYS A 10 -9.38 -8.30 -2.17
C CYS A 10 -8.62 -7.47 -3.18
N ASP A 11 -9.35 -6.59 -3.85
CA ASP A 11 -8.81 -5.63 -4.79
C ASP A 11 -8.83 -4.20 -4.23
N SER A 12 -9.00 -4.04 -2.91
CA SER A 12 -9.06 -2.72 -2.28
C SER A 12 -8.24 -2.67 -0.98
N PHE A 13 -7.66 -1.51 -0.74
CA PHE A 13 -7.04 -1.12 0.51
C PHE A 13 -8.07 -0.42 1.37
N TYR A 14 -8.07 -0.71 2.67
CA TYR A 14 -8.99 -0.09 3.60
C TYR A 14 -8.25 0.61 4.74
N VAL A 15 -8.72 1.81 5.10
CA VAL A 15 -8.21 2.58 6.24
C VAL A 15 -9.36 2.86 7.21
N VAL A 16 -9.12 2.64 8.49
CA VAL A 16 -10.09 2.93 9.54
C VAL A 16 -10.19 4.44 9.76
N GLY A 17 -11.33 5.02 9.39
CA GLY A 17 -11.65 6.44 9.62
C GLY A 17 -12.30 6.69 10.97
N SER A 18 -13.19 5.80 11.41
CA SER A 18 -13.83 5.86 12.74
C SER A 18 -14.41 4.50 13.12
N GLY A 19 -14.65 4.28 14.41
CA GLY A 19 -15.16 3.02 14.93
C GLY A 19 -14.06 1.99 15.22
N GLU A 20 -14.49 0.78 15.56
CA GLU A 20 -13.63 -0.31 15.98
C GLU A 20 -13.84 -1.54 15.11
N PHE A 21 -12.74 -2.16 14.71
CA PHE A 21 -12.72 -3.33 13.84
C PHE A 21 -11.80 -4.40 14.40
N GLU A 22 -12.17 -5.66 14.25
CA GLU A 22 -11.37 -6.81 14.67
C GLU A 22 -10.93 -7.61 13.45
N VAL A 23 -9.66 -8.00 13.44
CA VAL A 23 -9.08 -8.91 12.47
C VAL A 23 -9.16 -10.33 13.02
N LEU A 24 -9.84 -11.20 12.29
CA LEU A 24 -10.08 -12.59 12.64
C LEU A 24 -9.36 -13.49 11.64
N ALA A 25 -8.50 -14.39 12.11
CA ALA A 25 -7.95 -15.43 11.25
C ALA A 25 -8.34 -16.80 11.78
N THR A 26 -8.77 -17.66 10.88
CA THR A 26 -8.99 -19.09 11.13
C THR A 26 -7.64 -19.78 10.97
N GLN A 27 -7.19 -20.44 12.03
CA GLN A 27 -6.05 -21.36 11.98
C GLN A 27 -6.58 -22.79 11.97
N ASP A 28 -6.03 -23.63 11.09
CA ASP A 28 -6.25 -25.07 11.06
C ASP A 28 -5.62 -25.71 12.30
N GLU A 29 -6.31 -25.63 13.44
CA GLU A 29 -6.02 -26.48 14.58
C GLU A 29 -6.83 -27.78 14.45
N LYS A 30 -6.20 -28.91 14.80
CA LYS A 30 -6.68 -30.29 14.65
C LYS A 30 -8.06 -30.63 15.26
N ASN A 31 -8.79 -29.66 15.82
CA ASN A 31 -10.02 -29.85 16.58
C ASN A 31 -11.18 -28.91 16.21
N GLY A 32 -11.11 -28.22 15.07
CA GLY A 32 -12.19 -27.40 14.52
C GLY A 32 -11.76 -25.98 14.20
N GLU A 33 -12.46 -25.36 13.24
CA GLU A 33 -12.23 -24.00 12.76
C GLU A 33 -12.65 -22.98 13.83
N VAL A 34 -11.70 -22.54 14.67
CA VAL A 34 -11.98 -21.49 15.67
C VAL A 34 -11.41 -20.15 15.17
N PRO A 35 -12.25 -19.14 14.88
CA PRO A 35 -11.77 -17.83 14.51
C PRO A 35 -11.13 -17.15 15.72
N ARG A 36 -9.85 -16.76 15.62
CA ARG A 36 -9.14 -15.99 16.65
C ARG A 36 -8.99 -14.53 16.21
N VAL A 37 -9.23 -13.62 17.15
CA VAL A 37 -8.92 -12.20 16.96
C VAL A 37 -7.41 -12.03 17.03
N LEU A 38 -6.80 -11.65 15.91
CA LEU A 38 -5.37 -11.36 15.81
C LEU A 38 -5.06 -9.94 16.26
N GLN A 39 -5.90 -8.98 15.85
CA GLN A 39 -5.67 -7.56 16.07
C GLN A 39 -6.98 -6.78 16.18
N HIS A 40 -6.92 -5.68 16.93
CA HIS A 40 -7.97 -4.66 17.03
C HIS A 40 -7.51 -3.39 16.33
N TYR A 41 -8.32 -2.91 15.41
CA TYR A 41 -8.10 -1.72 14.62
C TYR A 41 -9.05 -0.61 15.04
N THR A 42 -8.46 0.56 15.22
CA THR A 42 -9.15 1.76 15.69
C THR A 42 -8.58 2.99 14.96
N ALA A 43 -9.39 4.04 14.86
CA ALA A 43 -9.01 5.24 14.12
C ALA A 43 -7.81 5.99 14.73
N ASP A 44 -7.64 5.94 16.05
CA ASP A 44 -6.50 6.52 16.77
C ASP A 44 -5.16 5.89 16.37
N LYS A 45 -5.18 4.65 15.91
CA LYS A 45 -3.98 3.92 15.48
C LYS A 45 -3.69 4.05 13.99
N LEU A 46 -4.48 4.82 13.24
CA LEU A 46 -4.41 4.90 11.77
C LEU A 46 -4.34 3.50 11.13
N SER A 47 -5.12 2.58 11.68
CA SER A 47 -5.04 1.17 11.27
C SER A 47 -5.55 1.00 9.84
N SER A 48 -4.83 0.21 9.05
CA SER A 48 -5.16 -0.10 7.67
C SER A 48 -4.97 -1.59 7.37
N PHE A 49 -5.67 -2.10 6.37
CA PHE A 49 -5.58 -3.50 5.95
C PHE A 49 -5.85 -3.66 4.45
N GLY A 50 -5.38 -4.78 3.89
CA GLY A 50 -5.55 -5.13 2.47
C GLY A 50 -4.32 -4.85 1.61
N GLU A 51 -3.27 -4.26 2.18
CA GLU A 51 -1.99 -3.98 1.53
C GLU A 51 -1.32 -5.25 1.01
N LEU A 52 -1.39 -6.36 1.74
CA LEU A 52 -0.80 -7.63 1.32
C LEU A 52 -1.48 -8.20 0.08
N ALA A 53 -2.80 -8.08 -0.03
CA ALA A 53 -3.54 -8.53 -1.21
C ALA A 53 -3.17 -7.68 -2.43
N LEU A 54 -2.91 -6.38 -2.23
CA LEU A 54 -2.50 -5.45 -3.28
C LEU A 54 -1.06 -5.63 -3.74
N MET A 55 -0.14 -5.89 -2.80
CA MET A 55 1.29 -6.04 -3.10
C MET A 55 1.60 -7.42 -3.68
N TYR A 56 1.04 -8.48 -3.09
CA TYR A 56 1.41 -9.86 -3.44
C TYR A 56 0.38 -10.58 -4.29
N ASN A 57 -0.74 -9.93 -4.64
CA ASN A 57 -1.87 -10.54 -5.34
C ASN A 57 -2.30 -11.88 -4.69
N LYS A 58 -2.26 -11.91 -3.35
CA LYS A 58 -2.58 -13.09 -2.53
C LYS A 58 -3.99 -12.98 -1.95
N PRO A 59 -4.68 -14.11 -1.73
CA PRO A 59 -5.97 -14.11 -1.05
C PRO A 59 -5.82 -13.58 0.37
N LEU A 60 -6.90 -12.98 0.88
CA LEU A 60 -6.96 -12.43 2.22
C LEU A 60 -6.61 -13.50 3.26
N GLN A 61 -5.60 -13.22 4.08
CA GLN A 61 -5.15 -14.13 5.14
C GLN A 61 -5.97 -14.00 6.43
N ALA A 62 -6.84 -13.00 6.51
CA ALA A 62 -7.71 -12.75 7.65
C ALA A 62 -9.01 -12.08 7.21
N SER A 63 -10.06 -12.26 8.01
CA SER A 63 -11.34 -11.59 7.91
C SER A 63 -11.34 -10.33 8.79
N VAL A 64 -12.10 -9.29 8.42
CA VAL A 64 -12.24 -8.07 9.22
C VAL A 64 -13.71 -7.82 9.53
N ARG A 65 -14.02 -7.61 10.81
CA ARG A 65 -15.37 -7.40 11.32
C ARG A 65 -15.45 -6.08 12.08
N ALA A 66 -16.49 -5.28 11.84
CA ALA A 66 -16.78 -4.14 12.72
C ALA A 66 -17.35 -4.60 14.05
N VAL A 67 -16.76 -4.10 15.13
CA VAL A 67 -17.27 -4.23 16.51
C VAL A 67 -18.27 -3.12 16.80
N THR A 68 -17.99 -1.91 16.31
CA THR A 68 -18.87 -0.74 16.47
C THR A 68 -19.19 -0.11 15.12
N ASN A 69 -20.24 0.72 15.06
CA ASN A 69 -20.52 1.49 13.85
C ASN A 69 -19.37 2.48 13.60
N GLY A 70 -18.89 2.50 12.37
CA GLY A 70 -17.70 3.23 11.97
C GLY A 70 -17.64 3.50 10.48
N ILE A 71 -16.59 4.21 10.08
CA ILE A 71 -16.31 4.58 8.70
C ILE A 71 -15.00 3.91 8.27
N LEU A 72 -15.03 3.24 7.13
CA LEU A 72 -13.85 2.76 6.42
C LEU A 72 -13.67 3.56 5.14
N TRP A 73 -12.44 4.00 4.90
CA TRP A 73 -12.04 4.53 3.61
C TRP A 73 -11.55 3.39 2.74
N GLU A 74 -12.12 3.25 1.55
CA GLU A 74 -11.71 2.25 0.56
C GLU A 74 -10.90 2.94 -0.55
N LEU A 75 -9.79 2.34 -0.93
CA LEU A 75 -8.96 2.74 -2.05
C LEU A 75 -8.74 1.53 -2.96
N LYS A 76 -9.16 1.62 -4.22
CA LYS A 76 -9.07 0.49 -5.16
C LYS A 76 -7.64 0.19 -5.55
N ARG A 77 -7.40 -1.04 -6.00
CA ARG A 77 -6.10 -1.53 -6.49
C ARG A 77 -5.53 -0.67 -7.61
N GLU A 78 -6.38 -0.27 -8.54
CA GLU A 78 -5.97 0.62 -9.64
C GLU A 78 -5.44 1.95 -9.11
N ASP A 79 -6.16 2.58 -8.19
CA ASP A 79 -5.78 3.86 -7.59
C ASP A 79 -4.51 3.73 -6.74
N PHE A 80 -4.44 2.70 -5.89
CA PHE A 80 -3.27 2.41 -5.07
C PHE A 80 -2.01 2.17 -5.91
N ARG A 81 -2.14 1.36 -6.98
CA ARG A 81 -1.03 1.10 -7.91
C ARG A 81 -0.65 2.35 -8.69
N ASN A 82 -1.61 3.16 -9.13
CA ASN A 82 -1.35 4.41 -9.85
C ASN A 82 -0.61 5.42 -8.96
N ILE A 83 -1.00 5.55 -7.68
CA ILE A 83 -0.31 6.42 -6.72
C ILE A 83 1.12 5.96 -6.50
N LEU A 84 1.33 4.67 -6.21
CA LEU A 84 2.67 4.11 -6.05
C LEU A 84 3.51 4.28 -7.33
N MET A 85 2.96 3.96 -8.50
CA MET A 85 3.67 4.18 -9.76
C MET A 85 3.94 5.66 -10.01
N SER A 86 3.06 6.58 -9.62
CA SER A 86 3.29 8.02 -9.79
C SER A 86 4.47 8.52 -8.94
N GLU A 87 4.65 7.99 -7.73
CA GLU A 87 5.81 8.26 -6.87
C GLU A 87 7.11 7.72 -7.51
N PHE A 88 7.05 6.56 -8.17
CA PHE A 88 8.18 6.01 -8.93
C PHE A 88 8.38 6.63 -10.32
N THR A 89 7.36 7.28 -10.87
CA THR A 89 7.49 7.97 -12.16
C THR A 89 8.16 9.30 -11.90
N ASN A 90 9.48 9.24 -11.78
CA ASN A 90 10.39 10.35 -11.58
C ASN A 90 10.43 11.23 -12.85
N LEU A 91 9.27 11.64 -13.41
CA LEU A 91 9.14 12.48 -14.61
C LEU A 91 9.83 13.82 -14.40
N SER A 92 9.81 14.34 -13.17
CA SER A 92 10.60 15.48 -12.73
C SER A 92 12.09 15.21 -12.90
N SER A 93 12.61 14.10 -12.36
CA SER A 93 14.01 13.68 -12.52
C SER A 93 14.40 13.43 -13.97
N LEU A 94 13.51 12.87 -14.80
CA LEU A 94 13.77 12.68 -16.22
C LEU A 94 13.89 14.01 -16.98
N LYS A 95 13.04 14.98 -16.68
CA LYS A 95 13.14 16.33 -17.26
C LYS A 95 14.44 17.02 -16.81
N LEU A 96 14.82 16.87 -15.54
CA LEU A 96 16.08 17.40 -15.01
C LEU A 96 17.30 16.74 -15.66
N LEU A 97 17.36 15.41 -15.67
CA LEU A 97 18.46 14.66 -16.28
C LEU A 97 18.59 14.96 -17.78
N ARG A 98 17.47 15.16 -18.49
CA ARG A 98 17.50 15.56 -19.91
C ARG A 98 18.00 16.99 -20.14
N SER A 99 17.85 17.87 -19.15
CA SER A 99 18.36 19.25 -19.21
C SER A 99 19.86 19.36 -18.97
N VAL A 100 20.50 18.31 -18.47
CA VAL A 100 21.96 18.23 -18.29
C VAL A 100 22.62 17.89 -19.62
N ASP A 101 23.45 18.79 -20.16
CA ASP A 101 24.11 18.62 -21.46
C ASP A 101 24.89 17.29 -21.58
N LEU A 102 25.49 16.81 -20.49
CA LEU A 102 26.21 15.53 -20.43
C LEU A 102 25.30 14.33 -20.69
N LEU A 103 24.05 14.39 -20.23
CA LEU A 103 23.08 13.30 -20.30
C LEU A 103 22.09 13.47 -21.47
N SER A 104 22.10 14.62 -22.14
CA SER A 104 21.23 14.95 -23.29
C SER A 104 21.33 13.97 -24.47
N ARG A 105 22.45 13.24 -24.58
CA ARG A 105 22.72 12.24 -25.64
C ARG A 105 22.17 10.84 -25.34
N LEU A 106 21.67 10.61 -24.12
CA LEU A 106 21.13 9.32 -23.72
C LEU A 106 19.69 9.14 -24.22
N THR A 107 19.34 7.91 -24.55
CA THR A 107 17.96 7.56 -24.92
C THR A 107 17.03 7.67 -23.71
N ILE A 108 15.72 7.83 -23.96
CA ILE A 108 14.71 7.90 -22.90
C ILE A 108 14.77 6.68 -21.97
N LEU A 109 15.02 5.48 -22.51
CA LEU A 109 15.16 4.26 -21.71
C LEU A 109 16.41 4.29 -20.81
N GLN A 110 17.54 4.79 -21.30
CA GLN A 110 18.76 4.93 -20.49
C GLN A 110 18.59 6.00 -19.40
N LEU A 111 17.94 7.12 -19.74
CA LEU A 111 17.56 8.15 -18.78
C LEU A 111 16.61 7.62 -17.71
N SER A 112 15.66 6.75 -18.07
CA SER A 112 14.77 6.06 -17.13
C SER A 112 15.55 5.22 -16.12
N HIS A 113 16.48 4.40 -16.60
CA HIS A 113 17.34 3.61 -15.72
C HIS A 113 18.19 4.47 -14.77
N ILE A 114 18.69 5.61 -15.24
CA ILE A 114 19.45 6.54 -14.39
C ILE A 114 18.51 7.22 -13.37
N ALA A 115 17.32 7.65 -13.79
CA ALA A 115 16.35 8.31 -12.92
C ALA A 115 15.86 7.43 -11.77
N GLU A 116 15.86 6.11 -11.95
CA GLU A 116 15.57 5.13 -10.90
C GLU A 116 16.71 4.99 -9.87
N LEU A 117 17.94 5.36 -10.23
CA LEU A 117 19.14 5.26 -9.39
C LEU A 117 19.52 6.57 -8.70
N VAL A 118 18.90 7.68 -9.08
CA VAL A 118 19.18 9.02 -8.53
C VAL A 118 18.47 9.20 -7.21
N SER A 119 19.22 9.56 -6.17
CA SER A 119 18.70 10.00 -4.87
C SER A 119 18.96 11.48 -4.66
N GLU A 120 18.00 12.17 -4.04
CA GLU A 120 18.14 13.56 -3.64
C GLU A 120 19.03 13.65 -2.39
N VAL A 121 20.04 14.52 -2.41
CA VAL A 121 20.92 14.76 -1.28
C VAL A 121 20.83 16.24 -0.90
N PRO A 122 20.30 16.59 0.28
CA PRO A 122 20.22 17.97 0.71
C PRO A 122 21.59 18.47 1.18
N PHE A 123 21.97 19.68 0.76
CA PHE A 123 23.17 20.37 1.20
C PHE A 123 22.79 21.70 1.87
N SER A 124 23.52 22.04 2.94
CA SER A 124 23.36 23.33 3.62
C SER A 124 24.28 24.39 3.00
N ASP A 125 23.99 25.67 3.24
CA ASP A 125 24.83 26.77 2.76
C ASP A 125 26.27 26.64 3.32
N GLY A 126 27.26 26.71 2.44
CA GLY A 126 28.68 26.58 2.78
C GLY A 126 29.25 25.15 2.84
N GLN A 127 28.51 24.15 2.34
CA GLN A 127 28.97 22.76 2.24
C GLN A 127 29.57 22.41 0.87
#